data_AF-A0A976RQT3-F1
#
_entry.id   AF-A0A976RQT3-F1
#
_cell.length_a   1.000
_cell.length_b   1.000
_cell.length_c   1.000
_cell.angle_alpha   90.00
_cell.angle_beta   90.00
_cell.angle_gamma   90.00
#
_symmetry.space_group_name_H-M   'P 1'
#
loop_
_entity.id
_entity.type
_entity.pdbx_description
1 polymer ?
#
loop_
_entity_poly.entity_id
_entity_poly.type
_entity_poly.pdbx_seq_one_letter_code
_entity_poly.pdbx_strand_id
1 'polypeptide(L)'
;MKILISWLGFIGDWLLFIFPLFQGILDVTEGSELLRGAKGTKNTDSKKHRRYGSLLWLLPPLKIMIERRKVMKISKYALNRKIDFDKVYRKLNVATAWVYVSVAGVLNGIVSTEDLLESYGYGDNWWLLIGSCLIIILISIQVIRYFASSDRKKHIFNELS
;
A
#
# COMPACT_ATOMS: atom_id res chain seq x y z
N MET A 1 -5.82 -33.35 -1.47
CA MET A 1 -5.12 -32.63 -2.56
C MET A 1 -5.85 -31.35 -2.95
N LYS A 2 -7.14 -31.40 -3.36
CA LYS A 2 -7.92 -30.20 -3.75
C LYS A 2 -7.94 -29.08 -2.70
N ILE A 3 -8.28 -29.39 -1.44
CA ILE A 3 -8.26 -28.40 -0.33
C ILE A 3 -6.91 -27.69 -0.20
N LEU A 4 -5.80 -28.42 -0.31
CA LEU A 4 -4.46 -27.85 -0.16
C LEU A 4 -4.13 -26.89 -1.32
N ILE A 5 -4.55 -27.22 -2.54
CA ILE A 5 -4.40 -26.34 -3.71
C ILE A 5 -5.25 -25.08 -3.52
N SER A 6 -6.50 -25.20 -3.04
CA SER A 6 -7.36 -24.04 -2.76
C SER A 6 -6.73 -23.10 -1.72
N TRP A 7 -6.12 -23.64 -0.66
CA TRP A 7 -5.39 -22.83 0.32
C TRP A 7 -4.18 -22.12 -0.28
N LEU A 8 -3.40 -22.78 -1.15
CA LEU A 8 -2.26 -22.17 -1.81
C LEU A 8 -2.69 -21.04 -2.76
N GLY A 9 -3.77 -21.24 -3.53
CA GLY A 9 -4.36 -20.22 -4.39
C GLY A 9 -4.82 -19.01 -3.58
N PHE A 10 -5.63 -19.26 -2.55
CA PHE A 10 -6.10 -18.23 -1.62
C PHE A 10 -4.95 -17.41 -1.02
N ILE A 11 -3.93 -18.07 -0.47
CA ILE A 11 -2.77 -17.36 0.10
C ILE A 11 -2.05 -16.56 -1.00
N GLY A 12 -1.80 -17.17 -2.15
CA GLY A 12 -1.10 -16.53 -3.28
C GLY A 12 -1.79 -15.23 -3.73
N ASP A 13 -3.10 -15.26 -3.91
CA ASP A 13 -3.85 -14.10 -4.38
C ASP A 13 -3.92 -12.97 -3.35
N TRP A 14 -4.07 -13.30 -2.07
CA TRP A 14 -4.01 -12.29 -1.01
C TRP A 14 -2.59 -11.70 -0.84
N LEU A 15 -1.53 -12.46 -1.12
CA LEU A 15 -0.18 -11.91 -1.19
C LEU A 15 0.00 -10.94 -2.38
N LEU A 16 -0.66 -11.19 -3.51
CA LEU A 16 -0.70 -10.25 -4.65
C LEU A 16 -1.44 -8.95 -4.34
N PHE A 17 -2.30 -8.94 -3.32
CA PHE A 17 -2.82 -7.69 -2.78
C PHE A 17 -1.80 -7.00 -1.86
N ILE A 18 -1.28 -7.73 -0.86
CA ILE A 18 -0.51 -7.15 0.25
C ILE A 18 0.81 -6.53 -0.21
N PHE A 19 1.64 -7.29 -0.95
CA PHE A 19 3.00 -6.87 -1.26
C PHE A 19 3.09 -5.79 -2.34
N PRO A 20 2.36 -5.88 -3.47
CA PRO A 20 2.29 -4.78 -4.42
C PRO A 20 1.79 -3.50 -3.76
N LEU A 21 0.86 -3.59 -2.81
CA LEU A 21 0.35 -2.39 -2.16
C LEU A 21 1.40 -1.75 -1.26
N PHE A 22 2.12 -2.58 -0.51
CA PHE A 22 3.27 -2.15 0.28
C PHE A 22 4.35 -1.50 -0.61
N GLN A 23 4.67 -2.11 -1.75
CA GLN A 23 5.65 -1.59 -2.70
C GLN A 23 5.23 -0.22 -3.26
N GLY A 24 3.96 -0.06 -3.63
CA GLY A 24 3.42 1.22 -4.09
C GLY A 24 3.54 2.33 -3.03
N ILE A 25 3.35 2.00 -1.75
CA ILE A 25 3.54 2.95 -0.63
C ILE A 25 5.01 3.33 -0.47
N LEU A 26 5.94 2.39 -0.59
CA LEU A 26 7.38 2.66 -0.51
C LEU A 26 7.82 3.62 -1.62
N ASP A 27 7.44 3.34 -2.87
CA ASP A 27 7.83 4.17 -4.02
C ASP A 27 7.27 5.62 -3.93
N VAL A 28 6.06 5.81 -3.40
CA VAL A 28 5.51 7.15 -3.11
C VAL A 28 6.29 7.85 -2.00
N THR A 29 6.63 7.11 -0.93
CA THR A 29 7.36 7.66 0.21
C THR A 29 8.75 8.13 -0.21
N GLU A 30 9.49 7.31 -0.97
CA GLU A 30 10.80 7.67 -1.54
C GLU A 30 10.72 8.90 -2.47
N GLY A 31 9.72 8.95 -3.35
CA GLY A 31 9.49 10.13 -4.22
C GLY A 31 9.25 11.41 -3.40
N SER A 32 8.56 11.29 -2.26
CA SER A 32 8.32 12.43 -1.35
C SER A 32 9.57 12.87 -0.58
N GLU A 33 10.44 11.93 -0.19
CA GLU A 33 11.71 12.22 0.48
C GLU A 33 12.70 12.93 -0.46
N LEU A 34 12.78 12.52 -1.72
CA LEU A 34 13.59 13.19 -2.75
C LEU A 34 13.20 14.68 -2.92
N LEU A 35 11.90 14.98 -2.90
CA LEU A 35 11.38 16.35 -2.96
C LEU A 35 11.72 17.15 -1.71
N ARG A 36 11.71 16.53 -0.52
CA ARG A 36 12.07 17.18 0.76
C ARG A 36 13.57 17.47 0.85
N GLY A 37 14.41 16.54 0.41
CA GLY A 37 15.87 16.72 0.36
C GLY A 37 16.29 17.84 -0.60
N ALA A 38 15.66 17.92 -1.78
CA ALA A 38 15.98 18.95 -2.78
C ALA A 38 15.53 20.37 -2.37
N LYS A 39 14.54 20.50 -1.48
CA LYS A 39 14.13 21.80 -0.91
C LYS A 39 15.16 22.40 0.06
N GLY A 40 16.21 21.67 0.44
CA GLY A 40 17.21 22.18 1.39
C GLY A 40 16.66 22.37 2.81
N THR A 41 15.47 21.87 3.10
CA THR A 41 14.90 21.75 4.44
C THR A 41 15.59 20.61 5.19
N LYS A 42 16.90 20.76 5.45
CA LYS A 42 17.55 20.10 6.58
C LYS A 42 17.11 20.86 7.82
N ASN A 43 16.46 20.18 8.75
CA ASN A 43 16.08 20.66 10.08
C ASN A 43 14.94 21.68 10.14
N THR A 44 13.72 21.16 10.24
CA THR A 44 12.68 21.48 11.26
C THR A 44 11.41 20.76 10.79
N ASP A 45 10.66 20.15 11.71
CA ASP A 45 9.46 19.32 11.44
C ASP A 45 9.69 17.83 11.12
N SER A 46 10.53 17.19 11.94
CA SER A 46 10.32 15.81 12.38
C SER A 46 9.00 15.61 13.16
N LYS A 47 8.23 16.67 13.43
CA LYS A 47 6.90 16.61 14.04
C LYS A 47 5.82 16.85 13.00
N LYS A 48 4.82 15.97 13.01
CA LYS A 48 3.59 16.02 12.18
C LYS A 48 3.78 15.42 10.79
N HIS A 49 4.07 14.11 10.76
CA HIS A 49 3.27 13.21 9.92
C HIS A 49 1.80 13.54 10.24
N ARG A 50 1.21 14.46 9.45
CA ARG A 50 -0.18 14.87 9.59
C ARG A 50 -0.96 13.56 9.49
N ARG A 51 -1.56 13.14 10.62
CA ARG A 51 -2.49 12.02 10.71
C ARG A 51 -3.55 12.26 9.63
N TYR A 52 -3.31 11.75 8.43
CA TYR A 52 -4.34 11.61 7.43
C TYR A 52 -5.30 10.61 8.05
N GLY A 53 -6.54 11.07 8.26
CA GLY A 53 -7.57 10.34 8.99
C GLY A 53 -7.61 8.88 8.53
N SER A 54 -7.71 7.98 9.51
CA SER A 54 -7.62 6.52 9.33
C SER A 54 -8.52 5.98 8.21
N LEU A 55 -9.54 6.72 7.78
CA LEU A 55 -10.42 6.40 6.66
C LEU A 55 -9.74 6.40 5.27
N LEU A 56 -8.75 7.27 5.00
CA LEU A 56 -8.09 7.27 3.69
C LEU A 56 -7.22 6.04 3.44
N TRP A 57 -6.96 5.26 4.49
CA TRP A 57 -6.27 3.99 4.41
C TRP A 57 -7.17 2.86 3.89
N LEU A 58 -8.50 3.02 4.02
CA LEU A 58 -9.48 2.06 3.50
C LEU A 58 -9.55 2.08 1.96
N LEU A 59 -9.06 3.17 1.33
CA LEU A 59 -9.02 3.34 -0.12
C LEU A 59 -7.60 3.75 -0.56
N PRO A 60 -6.67 2.79 -0.66
CA PRO A 60 -5.28 3.07 -1.03
C PRO A 60 -5.10 3.88 -2.33
N PRO A 61 -5.92 3.68 -3.40
CA PRO A 61 -5.84 4.50 -4.61
C PRO A 61 -6.08 6.00 -4.35
N LEU A 62 -7.06 6.33 -3.49
CA LEU A 62 -7.38 7.74 -3.20
C LEU A 62 -6.27 8.45 -2.44
N LYS A 63 -5.63 7.75 -1.50
CA LYS A 63 -4.51 8.32 -0.74
C LYS A 63 -3.36 8.73 -1.67
N ILE A 64 -3.05 7.88 -2.66
CA ILE A 64 -1.99 8.13 -3.64
C ILE A 64 -2.36 9.26 -4.59
N MET A 65 -3.63 9.36 -5.01
CA MET A 65 -4.11 10.51 -5.80
C MET A 65 -3.98 11.84 -5.06
N ILE A 66 -4.22 11.85 -3.74
CA ILE A 66 -4.09 13.05 -2.91
C ILE A 66 -2.61 13.42 -2.71
N GLU A 67 -1.74 12.44 -2.48
CA GLU A 67 -0.30 12.64 -2.44
C GLU A 67 0.21 13.20 -3.78
N ARG A 68 -0.23 12.63 -4.92
CA ARG A 68 0.04 13.14 -6.27
C ARG A 68 -0.38 14.60 -6.44
N ARG A 69 -1.58 14.98 -6.00
CA ARG A 69 -2.06 16.37 -6.08
C ARG A 69 -1.21 17.34 -5.24
N LYS A 70 -0.71 16.91 -4.07
CA LYS A 70 0.22 17.72 -3.27
C LYS A 70 1.57 17.85 -3.96
N VAL A 71 2.11 16.75 -4.48
CA VAL A 71 3.40 16.73 -5.19
C VAL A 71 3.33 17.63 -6.43
N MET A 72 2.25 17.59 -7.22
CA MET A 72 2.04 18.49 -8.36
C MET A 72 1.88 19.96 -7.94
N LYS A 73 1.19 20.24 -6.84
CA LYS A 73 1.11 21.60 -6.29
C LYS A 73 2.49 22.10 -5.85
N ILE A 74 3.32 21.23 -5.30
CA ILE A 74 4.68 21.54 -4.86
C ILE A 74 5.65 21.67 -6.05
N SER A 75 5.48 20.87 -7.12
CA SER A 75 6.35 20.90 -8.30
C SER A 75 6.19 22.20 -9.09
N LYS A 76 4.99 22.79 -9.12
CA LYS A 76 4.77 24.15 -9.67
C LYS A 76 5.68 25.22 -9.03
N TYR A 77 6.08 25.04 -7.76
CA TYR A 77 7.02 25.94 -7.07
C TYR A 77 8.49 25.50 -7.17
N ALA A 78 8.76 24.28 -7.63
CA ALA A 78 10.10 23.67 -7.60
C ALA A 78 10.85 23.69 -8.95
N LEU A 79 10.22 24.24 -9.99
CA LEU A 79 10.82 24.42 -11.33
C LEU A 79 12.15 25.20 -11.29
N ASN A 80 12.42 25.95 -10.21
CA ASN A 80 13.62 26.75 -10.03
C ASN A 80 14.85 26.02 -9.42
N ARG A 81 14.79 24.73 -9.06
CA ARG A 81 15.87 24.10 -8.24
C ARG A 81 16.49 22.78 -8.72
N LYS A 82 16.48 22.48 -10.03
CA LYS A 82 17.03 21.20 -10.56
C LYS A 82 16.55 19.97 -9.74
N ILE A 83 15.30 20.00 -9.28
CA ILE A 83 14.68 18.76 -8.81
C ILE A 83 14.60 17.89 -10.06
N ASP A 84 15.12 16.67 -9.97
CA ASP A 84 14.98 15.66 -11.01
C ASP A 84 13.51 15.21 -11.04
N PHE A 85 12.67 16.08 -11.59
CA PHE A 85 11.23 15.91 -11.69
C PHE A 85 10.91 14.61 -12.41
N ASP A 86 11.74 14.22 -13.38
CA ASP A 86 11.65 12.96 -14.09
C ASP A 86 11.83 11.76 -13.15
N LYS A 87 12.78 11.80 -12.20
CA LYS A 87 12.92 10.74 -11.17
C LYS A 87 11.69 10.64 -10.28
N VAL A 88 11.14 11.77 -9.83
CA VAL A 88 9.93 11.80 -8.97
C VAL A 88 8.71 11.31 -9.75
N TYR A 89 8.54 11.78 -10.98
CA TYR A 89 7.46 11.38 -11.87
C TYR A 89 7.51 9.88 -12.18
N ARG A 90 8.72 9.35 -12.47
CA ARG A 90 8.95 7.91 -12.66
C ARG A 90 8.56 7.11 -11.43
N LYS A 91 8.98 7.52 -10.24
CA LYS A 91 8.60 6.86 -8.97
C LYS A 91 7.09 6.83 -8.74
N LEU A 92 6.40 7.94 -9.05
CA LEU A 92 4.94 8.00 -8.97
C LEU A 92 4.23 7.10 -9.99
N ASN A 93 4.77 6.95 -11.21
CA ASN A 93 4.21 6.05 -12.20
C ASN A 93 4.40 4.58 -11.80
N VAL A 94 5.58 4.21 -11.31
CA VAL A 94 5.86 2.86 -10.79
C VAL A 94 4.93 2.54 -9.60
N ALA A 95 4.78 3.46 -8.66
CA ALA A 95 3.85 3.28 -7.55
C ALA A 95 2.40 3.08 -8.01
N THR A 96 1.98 3.79 -9.06
CA THR A 96 0.64 3.64 -9.63
C THR A 96 0.46 2.26 -10.25
N ALA A 97 1.47 1.75 -10.96
CA ALA A 97 1.44 0.40 -11.52
C ALA A 97 1.26 -0.64 -10.41
N TRP A 98 2.00 -0.54 -9.31
CA TRP A 98 1.87 -1.45 -8.18
C TRP A 98 0.48 -1.44 -7.54
N VAL A 99 -0.17 -0.27 -7.45
CA VAL A 99 -1.56 -0.17 -6.97
C VAL A 99 -2.53 -0.92 -7.87
N TYR A 100 -2.38 -0.82 -9.19
CA TYR A 100 -3.23 -1.57 -10.11
C TYR A 100 -3.03 -3.07 -9.95
N VAL A 101 -1.79 -3.52 -9.74
CA VAL A 101 -1.50 -4.93 -9.42
C VAL A 101 -2.18 -5.33 -8.10
N SER A 102 -2.15 -4.49 -7.07
CA SER A 102 -2.86 -4.76 -5.81
C SER A 102 -4.36 -4.89 -5.99
N VAL A 103 -4.97 -4.03 -6.82
CA VAL A 103 -6.40 -4.09 -7.11
C VAL A 103 -6.75 -5.40 -7.82
N ALA A 104 -5.93 -5.82 -8.80
CA ALA A 104 -6.08 -7.13 -9.43
C ALA A 104 -5.95 -8.27 -8.39
N GLY A 105 -5.00 -8.16 -7.45
CA GLY A 105 -4.85 -9.10 -6.35
C GLY A 105 -6.08 -9.20 -5.44
N VAL A 106 -6.77 -8.09 -5.15
CA VAL A 106 -8.05 -8.14 -4.40
C VAL A 106 -9.13 -8.87 -5.20
N LEU A 107 -9.26 -8.59 -6.49
CA LEU A 107 -10.25 -9.25 -7.34
C LEU A 107 -10.01 -10.76 -7.39
N ASN A 108 -8.76 -11.19 -7.59
CA ASN A 108 -8.41 -12.61 -7.53
C ASN A 108 -8.63 -13.18 -6.12
N GLY A 109 -8.28 -12.43 -5.08
CA GLY A 109 -8.47 -12.86 -3.69
C GLY A 109 -9.95 -13.11 -3.36
N ILE A 110 -10.87 -12.31 -3.91
CA ILE A 110 -12.32 -12.55 -3.77
C ILE A 110 -12.71 -13.88 -4.42
N VAL A 111 -12.27 -14.14 -5.66
CA VAL A 111 -12.54 -15.41 -6.36
C VAL A 111 -11.99 -16.59 -5.57
N SER A 112 -10.72 -16.53 -5.17
CA SER A 112 -10.09 -17.62 -4.41
C SER A 112 -10.65 -17.78 -2.98
N THR A 113 -11.30 -16.77 -2.42
CA THR A 113 -12.03 -16.88 -1.15
C THR A 113 -13.35 -17.63 -1.36
N GLU A 114 -14.04 -17.35 -2.47
CA GLU A 114 -15.27 -18.04 -2.85
C GLU A 114 -15.01 -19.52 -3.19
N ASP A 115 -14.00 -19.83 -4.01
CA ASP A 115 -13.55 -21.21 -4.29
C ASP A 115 -13.22 -21.99 -2.99
N LEU A 116 -12.62 -21.29 -2.01
CA LEU A 116 -12.29 -21.88 -0.72
C LEU A 116 -13.57 -22.16 0.09
N LEU A 117 -14.54 -21.25 0.12
CA LEU A 117 -15.82 -21.45 0.79
C LEU A 117 -16.66 -22.54 0.13
N GLU A 118 -16.68 -22.61 -1.20
CA GLU A 118 -17.29 -23.71 -1.96
C GLU A 118 -16.71 -25.07 -1.56
N SER A 119 -15.38 -25.14 -1.38
CA SER A 119 -14.69 -26.36 -0.97
C SER A 119 -15.14 -26.88 0.42
N TYR A 120 -15.74 -26.02 1.26
CA TYR A 120 -16.32 -26.36 2.55
C TYR A 120 -17.86 -26.44 2.54
N GLY A 121 -18.51 -26.25 1.38
CA GLY A 121 -19.97 -26.30 1.24
C GLY A 121 -20.71 -25.02 1.59
N TYR A 122 -20.01 -23.88 1.66
CA TYR A 122 -20.58 -22.57 2.02
C TYR A 122 -20.62 -21.56 0.85
N GLY A 123 -20.51 -22.03 -0.40
CA GLY A 123 -20.44 -21.18 -1.61
C GLY A 123 -21.57 -20.15 -1.74
N ASP A 124 -22.81 -20.56 -1.43
CA ASP A 124 -24.00 -19.70 -1.57
C ASP A 124 -24.11 -18.61 -0.49
N ASN A 125 -23.25 -18.63 0.54
CA ASN A 125 -23.35 -17.69 1.65
C ASN A 125 -22.61 -16.38 1.37
N TRP A 126 -23.28 -15.49 0.64
CA TRP A 126 -22.74 -14.18 0.27
C TRP A 126 -22.25 -13.32 1.45
N TRP A 127 -22.93 -13.41 2.61
CA TRP A 127 -22.52 -12.67 3.81
C TRP A 127 -21.20 -13.17 4.36
N LEU A 128 -20.96 -14.48 4.31
CA LEU A 128 -19.71 -15.10 4.74
C LEU A 128 -18.56 -14.71 3.81
N LEU A 129 -18.79 -14.67 2.49
CA LEU A 129 -17.82 -14.19 1.51
C LEU A 129 -17.45 -12.72 1.77
N ILE A 130 -18.46 -11.83 1.83
CA ILE A 130 -18.22 -10.40 2.07
C ILE A 130 -17.52 -10.17 3.42
N GLY A 131 -17.99 -10.85 4.48
CA GLY A 131 -17.42 -10.75 5.81
C GLY A 131 -15.95 -11.21 5.86
N SER A 132 -15.63 -12.36 5.26
CA SER A 132 -14.26 -12.87 5.22
C SER A 132 -13.33 -11.98 4.41
N CYS A 133 -13.73 -11.53 3.21
CA CYS A 133 -12.93 -10.60 2.41
C CYS A 133 -12.68 -9.27 3.14
N LEU A 134 -13.70 -8.71 3.81
CA LEU A 134 -13.53 -7.48 4.59
C LEU A 134 -12.55 -7.66 5.74
N ILE A 135 -12.65 -8.76 6.48
CA ILE A 135 -11.73 -9.09 7.58
C ILE A 135 -10.29 -9.20 7.04
N ILE A 136 -10.09 -9.92 5.94
CA ILE A 136 -8.76 -10.11 5.33
C ILE A 136 -8.18 -8.78 4.85
N ILE A 137 -8.99 -7.93 4.20
CA ILE A 137 -8.56 -6.59 3.77
C ILE A 137 -8.16 -5.74 4.98
N LEU A 138 -8.96 -5.74 6.06
CA LEU A 138 -8.64 -4.99 7.27
C LEU A 138 -7.34 -5.48 7.91
N ILE A 139 -7.14 -6.79 8.05
CA ILE A 139 -5.90 -7.37 8.58
C ILE A 139 -4.71 -6.98 7.70
N SER A 140 -4.84 -7.17 6.38
CA SER A 140 -3.83 -6.81 5.38
C SER A 140 -3.43 -5.34 5.49
N ILE A 141 -4.42 -4.46 5.66
CA ILE A 141 -4.19 -3.03 5.87
C ILE A 141 -3.32 -2.79 7.11
N GLN A 142 -3.64 -3.44 8.23
CA GLN A 142 -2.86 -3.28 9.46
C GLN A 142 -1.44 -3.83 9.33
N VAL A 143 -1.26 -4.97 8.65
CA VAL A 143 0.05 -5.57 8.35
C VAL A 143 0.90 -4.60 7.54
N ILE A 144 0.34 -4.02 6.47
CA ILE A 144 1.07 -3.07 5.61
C ILE A 144 1.38 -1.78 6.40
N ARG A 145 0.48 -1.31 7.28
CA ARG A 145 0.77 -0.18 8.19
C ARG A 145 1.93 -0.46 9.11
N TYR A 146 1.99 -1.66 9.68
CA TYR A 146 3.09 -2.08 10.53
C TYR A 146 4.41 -2.10 9.75
N PHE A 147 4.42 -2.67 8.54
CA PHE A 147 5.63 -2.67 7.69
C PHE A 147 6.06 -1.29 7.20
N ALA A 148 5.10 -0.41 6.90
CA ALA A 148 5.38 0.96 6.46
C ALA A 148 5.73 1.91 7.62
N SER A 149 5.39 1.55 8.86
CA SER A 149 5.72 2.33 10.05
C SER A 149 7.23 2.30 10.31
N SER A 150 7.78 3.45 10.69
CA SER A 150 9.17 3.58 11.16
C SER A 150 9.48 2.76 12.43
N ASP A 151 8.48 2.11 13.02
CA ASP A 151 8.64 1.19 14.15
C ASP A 151 9.47 -0.05 13.77
N ARG A 152 9.39 -0.55 12.52
CA ARG A 152 10.29 -1.62 12.07
C ARG A 152 11.75 -1.17 12.05
N LYS A 153 12.03 0.08 11.63
CA LYS A 153 13.38 0.64 11.67
C LYS A 153 13.91 0.72 13.10
N LYS A 154 13.06 1.08 14.07
CA LYS A 154 13.44 1.11 15.49
C LYS A 154 13.66 -0.29 16.08
N HIS A 155 12.83 -1.26 15.74
CA HIS A 155 13.00 -2.65 16.19
C HIS A 155 14.30 -3.26 15.67
N ILE A 156 14.57 -3.11 14.36
CA ILE A 156 15.82 -3.59 13.75
C ILE A 156 17.03 -2.84 14.33
N PHE A 157 16.92 -1.53 14.57
CA PHE A 157 18.01 -0.76 15.19
C PHE A 157 18.27 -1.19 16.64
N ASN A 158 17.23 -1.52 17.41
CA ASN A 158 17.37 -2.01 18.78
C ASN A 158 17.91 -3.45 18.86
N GLU A 159 17.70 -4.29 17.85
CA GLU A 159 18.32 -5.64 17.78
C GLU A 159 19.79 -5.61 17.34
N LEU A 160 20.24 -4.52 16.70
CA LEU A 160 21.61 -4.33 16.21
C LEU A 160 22.49 -3.48 17.16
N SER A 161 21.90 -2.94 18.23
CA SER A 161 22.55 -2.13 19.27
C SER A 161 22.86 -2.95 20.52
#